data_AF-A0A6P0TQ07-F1
#
_entry.id   AF-A0A6P0TQ07-F1
#
_cell.length_a   1.000
_cell.length_b   1.000
_cell.length_c   1.000
_cell.angle_alpha   90.00
_cell.angle_beta   90.00
_cell.angle_gamma   90.00
#
_symmetry.space_group_name_H-M   'P 1'
#
loop_
_entity.id
_entity.type
_entity.pdbx_description
1 polymer ?
#
loop_
_entity_poly.entity_id
_entity_poly.type
_entity_poly.pdbx_seq_one_letter_code
_entity_poly.pdbx_strand_id
1 'polypeptide(L)'
;VTLGVLGGVVSFAVSDATHYYALLVIPWVCLILGWTYVVNDEKISAIGRYIRYTLVEKVKTQPGYEAAEHVFGWEVAHRDDKHRKRRKVQQLIVDEITFVLSGIIALIAFWLLVSQPHLGITILSWFELLLLVVLGVEIVIYADLAKGK
;
A
#
# COMPACT_ATOMS: atom_id res chain seq x y z
N VAL A 1 -11.58 4.25 5.86
CA VAL A 1 -10.81 4.68 7.05
C VAL A 1 -9.79 5.75 6.69
N THR A 2 -8.88 5.50 5.75
CA THR A 2 -7.86 6.45 5.24
C THR A 2 -8.42 7.83 4.91
N LEU A 3 -9.42 7.92 4.02
CA LEU A 3 -10.03 9.19 3.61
C LEU A 3 -10.70 9.95 4.76
N GLY A 4 -11.27 9.24 5.73
CA GLY A 4 -11.91 9.85 6.90
C GLY A 4 -10.88 10.44 7.86
N VAL A 5 -9.77 9.74 8.09
CA VAL A 5 -8.67 10.24 8.93
C VAL A 5 -7.99 11.43 8.25
N LEU A 6 -7.68 11.33 6.95
CA LEU A 6 -7.11 12.44 6.18
C LEU A 6 -8.04 13.66 6.19
N GLY A 7 -9.31 13.47 5.88
CA GLY A 7 -10.30 14.55 5.89
C GLY A 7 -10.44 15.21 7.26
N GLY A 8 -10.43 14.41 8.34
CA GLY A 8 -10.47 14.93 9.71
C GLY A 8 -9.24 15.75 10.07
N VAL A 9 -8.04 15.23 9.79
CA VAL A 9 -6.78 15.92 10.08
C VAL A 9 -6.64 17.20 9.26
N VAL A 10 -6.97 17.16 7.97
CA VAL A 10 -6.91 18.35 7.09
C VAL A 10 -7.94 19.40 7.54
N SER A 11 -9.18 19.00 7.82
CA SER A 11 -10.22 19.91 8.30
C SER A 11 -9.81 20.61 9.59
N PHE A 12 -9.24 19.87 10.53
CA PHE A 12 -8.70 20.43 11.76
C PHE A 12 -7.50 21.35 11.51
N ALA A 13 -6.52 20.91 10.71
CA ALA A 13 -5.32 21.68 10.42
C ALA A 13 -5.60 23.02 9.73
N VAL A 14 -6.60 23.06 8.84
CA VAL A 14 -6.95 24.27 8.07
C VAL A 14 -7.93 25.18 8.83
N SER A 15 -8.54 24.69 9.92
CA SER A 15 -9.48 25.47 10.72
C SER A 15 -8.86 26.67 11.44
N ASP A 16 -7.57 26.60 11.80
CA ASP A 16 -6.81 27.68 12.43
C ASP A 16 -5.33 27.55 12.07
N ALA A 17 -4.64 28.68 11.89
CA ALA A 17 -3.20 28.71 11.62
C ALA A 17 -2.36 28.12 12.75
N THR A 18 -2.87 28.08 13.99
CA THR A 18 -2.20 27.41 15.11
C THR A 18 -2.18 25.88 14.97
N HIS A 19 -3.02 25.31 14.11
CA HIS A 19 -3.18 23.86 13.97
C HIS A 19 -2.36 23.22 12.85
N TYR A 20 -1.53 23.97 12.12
CA TYR A 20 -0.75 23.43 11.01
C TYR A 20 0.21 22.29 11.38
N TYR A 21 0.62 22.19 12.65
CA TYR A 21 1.38 21.03 13.15
C TYR A 21 0.63 19.70 13.02
N ALA A 22 -0.71 19.71 12.97
CA ALA A 22 -1.51 18.52 12.74
C ALA A 22 -1.25 17.88 11.36
N LEU A 23 -0.74 18.62 10.37
CA LEU A 23 -0.36 18.08 9.07
C LEU A 23 0.71 16.99 9.18
N LEU A 24 1.56 17.02 10.22
CA LEU A 24 2.60 15.99 10.45
C LEU A 24 2.01 14.64 10.88
N VAL A 25 0.73 14.59 11.27
CA VAL A 25 0.04 13.31 11.53
C VAL A 25 -0.22 12.55 10.23
N ILE A 26 -0.39 13.25 9.11
CA ILE A 26 -0.75 12.65 7.82
C ILE A 26 0.34 11.67 7.33
N PRO A 27 1.64 12.04 7.28
CA PRO A 27 2.72 11.11 6.97
C PRO A 27 2.68 9.81 7.78
N TRP A 28 2.45 9.88 9.09
CA TRP A 28 2.38 8.67 9.93
C TRP A 28 1.19 7.78 9.60
N VAL A 29 0.01 8.37 9.36
CA VAL A 29 -1.18 7.62 8.95
C VAL A 29 -0.93 6.93 7.60
N CYS A 30 -0.36 7.65 6.65
CA CYS A 30 0.07 7.16 5.36
C CYS A 30 1.06 5.99 5.48
N LEU A 31 2.08 6.14 6.33
CA LEU A 31 3.10 5.11 6.59
C LEU A 31 2.50 3.83 7.18
N ILE A 32 1.70 3.95 8.24
CA ILE A 32 1.12 2.79 8.93
C ILE A 32 0.21 2.01 7.98
N LEU A 33 -0.68 2.72 7.26
CA LEU A 33 -1.64 2.08 6.38
C LEU A 33 -0.98 1.53 5.11
N GLY A 34 -0.01 2.26 4.53
CA GLY A 34 0.74 1.80 3.37
C GLY A 34 1.63 0.60 3.69
N TRP A 35 2.31 0.58 4.83
CA TRP A 35 3.09 -0.59 5.26
C TRP A 35 2.19 -1.81 5.50
N THR A 36 1.04 -1.59 6.14
CA THR A 36 0.04 -2.65 6.32
C THR A 36 -0.44 -3.20 4.98
N TYR A 37 -0.63 -2.34 3.99
CA TYR A 37 -0.97 -2.73 2.63
C TYR A 37 0.11 -3.62 1.99
N VAL A 38 1.39 -3.19 2.00
CA VAL A 38 2.51 -3.97 1.45
C VAL A 38 2.60 -5.36 2.08
N VAL A 39 2.53 -5.43 3.41
CA VAL A 39 2.58 -6.71 4.14
C VAL A 39 1.39 -7.61 3.78
N ASN A 40 0.21 -7.03 3.57
CA ASN A 40 -0.97 -7.80 3.18
C ASN A 40 -0.88 -8.29 1.73
N ASP A 41 -0.36 -7.48 0.82
CA ASP A 41 -0.18 -7.89 -0.58
C ASP A 41 0.79 -9.06 -0.71
N GLU A 42 1.93 -9.01 -0.01
CA GLU A 42 2.89 -10.12 -0.03
C GLU A 42 2.31 -11.39 0.61
N LYS A 43 1.50 -11.27 1.68
CA LYS A 43 0.80 -12.42 2.26
C LYS A 43 -0.16 -13.08 1.26
N ILE A 44 -0.96 -12.28 0.56
CA ILE A 44 -1.90 -12.79 -0.47
C ILE A 44 -1.10 -13.47 -1.59
N SER A 45 -0.01 -12.83 -2.04
CA SER A 45 0.89 -13.39 -3.05
C SER A 45 1.51 -14.72 -2.62
N ALA A 46 1.97 -14.83 -1.36
CA ALA A 46 2.53 -16.05 -0.79
C ALA A 46 1.50 -17.18 -0.69
N ILE A 47 0.26 -16.88 -0.25
CA ILE A 47 -0.85 -17.85 -0.22
C ILE A 47 -1.10 -18.40 -1.62
N GLY A 48 -1.20 -17.53 -2.63
CA GLY A 48 -1.38 -17.94 -4.03
C GLY A 48 -0.25 -18.84 -4.51
N ARG A 49 1.02 -18.52 -4.20
CA ARG A 49 2.17 -19.38 -4.53
C ARG A 49 2.07 -20.76 -3.84
N TYR A 50 1.72 -20.80 -2.56
CA TYR A 50 1.58 -22.05 -1.82
C TYR A 50 0.46 -22.93 -2.37
N ILE A 51 -0.69 -22.34 -2.72
CA ILE A 51 -1.79 -23.08 -3.36
C ILE A 51 -1.30 -23.71 -4.67
N ARG A 52 -0.67 -22.94 -5.55
CA ARG A 52 -0.25 -23.39 -6.88
C ARG A 52 0.86 -24.45 -6.86
N TYR A 53 1.91 -24.22 -6.07
CA TYR A 53 3.12 -25.04 -6.13
C TYR A 53 3.19 -26.12 -5.07
N THR A 54 2.29 -26.12 -4.08
CA THR A 54 2.35 -27.08 -2.99
C THR A 54 1.01 -27.75 -2.75
N LEU A 55 -0.07 -26.98 -2.64
CA LEU A 55 -1.37 -27.55 -2.30
C LEU A 55 -1.97 -28.36 -3.46
N VAL A 56 -1.87 -27.84 -4.69
CA VAL A 56 -2.32 -28.56 -5.90
C VAL A 56 -1.60 -29.90 -6.05
N GLU A 57 -0.28 -29.95 -5.84
CA GLU A 57 0.50 -31.20 -5.94
C GLU A 57 0.10 -32.22 -4.86
N LYS A 58 -0.05 -31.77 -3.60
CA LYS A 58 -0.47 -32.66 -2.50
C LYS A 58 -1.88 -33.22 -2.71
N VAL A 59 -2.79 -32.43 -3.27
CA VAL A 59 -4.17 -32.86 -3.54
C VAL A 59 -4.23 -33.84 -4.73
N LYS A 60 -3.37 -33.66 -5.74
CA LYS A 60 -3.22 -34.62 -6.87
C LYS A 60 -2.84 -36.03 -6.41
N THR A 61 -2.07 -36.15 -5.33
CA THR A 61 -1.61 -37.44 -4.80
C THR A 61 -2.64 -38.19 -3.95
N GLN A 62 -3.81 -37.60 -3.68
CA GLN A 62 -4.86 -38.22 -2.88
C GLN A 62 -5.77 -39.11 -3.76
N PRO A 63 -6.17 -40.31 -3.29
CA PRO A 63 -7.13 -41.15 -4.01
C PRO A 63 -8.49 -40.44 -4.15
N GLY A 64 -9.03 -40.41 -5.37
CA GLY A 64 -10.29 -39.70 -5.70
C GLY A 64 -10.12 -38.34 -6.38
N TYR A 65 -8.88 -37.94 -6.72
CA TYR A 65 -8.59 -36.65 -7.36
C TYR A 65 -9.26 -36.43 -8.73
N GLU A 66 -9.59 -37.48 -9.49
CA GLU A 66 -10.26 -37.32 -10.79
C GLU A 66 -11.66 -36.69 -10.68
N ALA A 67 -12.30 -36.72 -9.51
CA ALA A 67 -13.53 -35.96 -9.25
C ALA A 67 -13.28 -34.49 -8.82
N ALA A 68 -12.02 -34.13 -8.55
CA ALA A 68 -11.58 -32.88 -7.95
C ALA A 68 -10.81 -31.96 -8.91
N GLU A 69 -10.78 -32.26 -10.21
CA GLU A 69 -10.08 -31.46 -11.24
C GLU A 69 -10.56 -29.99 -11.29
N HIS A 70 -11.73 -29.70 -10.72
CA HIS A 70 -12.31 -28.35 -10.58
C HIS A 70 -12.08 -27.67 -9.21
N VAL A 71 -11.46 -28.31 -8.21
CA VAL A 71 -11.34 -27.76 -6.84
C VAL A 71 -10.60 -26.42 -6.80
N PHE A 72 -9.67 -26.19 -7.74
CA PHE A 72 -8.93 -24.93 -7.87
C PHE A 72 -9.26 -24.16 -9.17
N GLY A 73 -10.42 -24.43 -9.80
CA GLY A 73 -10.82 -23.76 -11.03
C GLY A 73 -10.91 -22.23 -10.92
N TRP A 74 -11.23 -21.72 -9.72
CA TRP A 74 -11.27 -20.29 -9.42
C TRP A 74 -9.89 -19.62 -9.49
N GLU A 75 -8.81 -20.31 -9.06
CA GLU A 75 -7.44 -19.77 -9.09
C GLU A 75 -6.91 -19.68 -10.53
N VAL A 76 -7.27 -20.67 -11.37
CA VAL A 76 -6.88 -20.70 -12.79
C VAL A 76 -7.65 -19.64 -13.58
N ALA A 77 -8.97 -19.55 -13.40
CA ALA A 77 -9.81 -18.55 -14.06
C ALA A 77 -9.41 -17.11 -13.68
N HIS A 78 -8.99 -16.88 -12.42
CA HIS A 78 -8.52 -15.58 -11.97
C HIS A 78 -7.18 -15.15 -12.62
N ARG A 79 -6.33 -16.12 -13.03
CA ARG A 79 -5.03 -15.83 -13.66
C ARG A 79 -5.15 -15.47 -15.14
N ASP A 80 -6.09 -16.06 -15.86
CA ASP A 80 -6.20 -15.93 -17.32
C ASP A 80 -6.83 -14.59 -17.78
N ASP A 81 -7.05 -13.68 -16.82
CA ASP A 81 -7.56 -12.36 -17.09
C ASP A 81 -6.52 -11.46 -17.79
N LYS A 82 -6.75 -11.22 -19.07
CA LYS A 82 -5.96 -10.32 -19.93
C LYS A 82 -5.82 -8.90 -19.35
N HIS A 83 -6.71 -8.46 -18.47
CA HIS A 83 -6.68 -7.14 -17.85
C HIS A 83 -5.91 -7.09 -16.53
N ARG A 84 -5.36 -8.21 -16.05
CA ARG A 84 -4.65 -8.29 -14.76
C ARG A 84 -3.53 -7.26 -14.63
N LYS A 85 -2.71 -7.09 -15.68
CA LYS A 85 -1.64 -6.09 -15.68
C LYS A 85 -2.14 -4.66 -15.57
N ARG A 86 -3.22 -4.33 -16.31
CA ARG A 86 -3.82 -3.00 -16.25
C ARG A 86 -4.34 -2.71 -14.84
N ARG A 87 -5.02 -3.68 -14.22
CA ARG A 87 -5.50 -3.52 -12.83
C ARG A 87 -4.36 -3.31 -11.84
N LYS A 88 -3.28 -4.08 -11.96
CA LYS A 88 -2.11 -3.91 -11.07
C LYS A 88 -1.44 -2.54 -11.23
N VAL A 89 -1.31 -2.04 -12.46
CA VAL A 89 -0.78 -0.67 -12.69
C VAL A 89 -1.71 0.38 -12.10
N GLN A 90 -3.01 0.25 -12.30
CA GLN A 90 -4.00 1.17 -11.72
C GLN A 90 -3.95 1.13 -10.19
N GLN A 91 -3.82 -0.06 -9.60
CA GLN A 91 -3.70 -0.25 -8.16
C GLN A 91 -2.43 0.43 -7.64
N LEU A 92 -1.27 0.18 -8.26
CA LEU A 92 -0.01 0.85 -7.91
C LEU A 92 -0.13 2.38 -7.94
N ILE A 93 -0.75 2.94 -9.00
CA ILE A 93 -0.95 4.40 -9.09
C ILE A 93 -1.82 4.90 -7.93
N VAL A 94 -2.91 4.20 -7.62
CA VAL A 94 -3.80 4.56 -6.51
C VAL A 94 -3.10 4.45 -5.17
N ASP A 95 -2.28 3.42 -4.96
CA ASP A 95 -1.53 3.19 -3.73
C ASP A 95 -0.47 4.27 -3.51
N GLU A 96 0.29 4.63 -4.55
CA GLU A 96 1.26 5.74 -4.51
C GLU A 96 0.58 7.07 -4.17
N ILE A 97 -0.56 7.37 -4.81
CA ILE A 97 -1.32 8.58 -4.50
C ILE A 97 -1.78 8.57 -3.03
N THR A 98 -2.34 7.44 -2.59
CA THR A 98 -3.00 7.33 -1.28
C THR A 98 -2.00 7.30 -0.12
N PHE A 99 -0.88 6.59 -0.28
CA PHE A 99 0.04 6.33 0.83
C PHE A 99 1.33 7.15 0.76
N VAL A 100 1.75 7.62 -0.41
CA VAL A 100 3.03 8.34 -0.53
C VAL A 100 2.79 9.80 -0.85
N LEU A 101 2.14 10.10 -1.97
CA LEU A 101 1.93 11.48 -2.41
C LEU A 101 1.09 12.30 -1.42
N SER A 102 0.07 11.69 -0.82
CA SER A 102 -0.73 12.35 0.23
C SER A 102 0.13 12.79 1.43
N GLY A 103 1.09 11.96 1.86
CA GLY A 103 2.04 12.28 2.93
C GLY A 103 3.01 13.38 2.53
N ILE A 104 3.56 13.30 1.31
CA ILE A 104 4.49 14.31 0.78
C ILE A 104 3.81 15.68 0.64
N ILE A 105 2.56 15.71 0.15
CA ILE A 105 1.79 16.95 0.02
C ILE A 105 1.55 17.58 1.40
N ALA A 106 1.27 16.78 2.43
CA ALA A 106 1.11 17.28 3.78
C ALA A 106 2.41 17.88 4.36
N LEU A 107 3.57 17.25 4.09
CA LEU A 107 4.88 17.77 4.48
C LEU A 107 5.20 19.10 3.77
N ILE A 108 4.95 19.16 2.45
CA ILE A 108 5.13 20.38 1.66
C ILE A 108 4.22 21.50 2.21
N ALA A 109 2.95 21.20 2.47
CA ALA A 109 2.02 22.15 3.05
C ALA A 109 2.52 22.64 4.42
N PHE A 110 3.00 21.75 5.28
CA PHE A 110 3.59 22.13 6.57
C PHE A 110 4.78 23.08 6.41
N TRP A 111 5.73 22.78 5.52
CA TRP A 111 6.91 23.64 5.28
C TRP A 111 6.55 25.01 4.70
N LEU A 112 5.47 25.10 3.92
CA LEU A 112 5.00 26.37 3.35
C LEU A 112 4.20 27.20 4.36
N LEU A 113 3.45 26.56 5.25
CA LEU A 113 2.52 27.24 6.16
C LEU A 113 3.14 27.60 7.51
N VAL A 114 4.12 26.85 7.99
CA VAL A 114 4.76 27.08 9.29
C VAL A 114 6.12 27.76 9.11
N SER A 115 6.19 29.04 9.48
CA SER A 115 7.44 29.80 9.48
C SER A 115 8.29 29.46 10.70
N GLN A 116 9.54 29.04 10.49
CA GLN A 116 10.52 28.70 11.54
C GLN A 116 10.07 27.65 12.55
N PRO A 117 9.77 26.40 12.12
CA PRO A 117 9.50 25.31 13.05
C PRO A 117 10.73 25.02 13.93
N HIS A 118 10.48 24.54 15.15
CA HIS A 118 11.55 24.09 16.05
C HIS A 118 12.41 23.01 15.39
N LEU A 119 13.73 23.04 15.63
CA LEU A 119 14.70 22.14 14.97
C LEU A 119 14.30 20.65 15.04
N GLY A 120 13.80 20.21 16.20
CA GLY A 120 13.34 18.83 16.38
C GLY A 120 12.19 18.44 15.44
N ILE A 121 11.28 19.37 15.16
CA ILE A 121 10.16 19.16 14.22
C ILE A 121 10.67 19.15 12.79
N THR A 122 11.64 20.01 12.45
CA THR A 122 12.28 19.97 11.14
C THR A 122 12.94 18.61 10.88
N ILE A 123 13.72 18.10 11.83
CA ILE A 123 14.36 16.78 11.74
C ILE A 123 13.31 15.67 11.57
N LEU A 124 12.24 15.70 12.38
CA LEU A 124 11.14 14.75 12.27
C LEU A 124 10.50 14.79 10.88
N SER A 125 10.21 15.97 10.33
CA SER A 125 9.58 16.11 9.00
C SER A 125 10.46 15.56 7.86
N TRP A 126 11.78 15.70 7.97
CA TRP A 126 12.72 15.10 7.02
C TRP A 126 12.81 13.58 7.17
N PHE A 127 12.75 13.08 8.41
CA PHE A 127 12.70 11.65 8.67
C PHE A 127 11.41 11.02 8.14
N GLU A 128 10.27 11.68 8.31
CA GLU A 128 8.98 11.28 7.73
C GLU A 128 9.07 11.23 6.20
N LEU A 129 9.68 12.22 5.56
CA LEU A 129 9.90 12.19 4.11
C LEU A 129 10.72 10.97 3.68
N LEU A 130 11.82 10.69 4.38
CA LEU A 130 12.67 9.53 4.08
C LEU A 130 11.86 8.23 4.16
N LEU A 131 11.06 8.06 5.22
CA LEU A 131 10.21 6.89 5.39
C LEU A 131 9.17 6.77 4.28
N LEU A 132 8.56 7.88 3.84
CA LEU A 132 7.60 7.87 2.72
C LEU A 132 8.26 7.45 1.41
N VAL A 133 9.50 7.89 1.16
CA VAL A 133 10.27 7.46 -0.02
C VAL A 133 10.55 5.96 0.04
N VAL A 134 10.99 5.45 1.20
CA VAL A 134 11.20 4.01 1.40
C VAL A 134 9.91 3.24 1.14
N LEU A 135 8.79 3.71 1.69
CA LEU A 135 7.49 3.07 1.48
C LEU A 135 7.10 3.03 -0.02
N GLY A 136 7.28 4.13 -0.76
CA GLY A 136 6.98 4.14 -2.20
C GLY A 136 7.85 3.15 -2.99
N VAL A 137 9.14 3.07 -2.65
CA VAL A 137 10.03 2.06 -3.24
C VAL A 137 9.53 0.64 -2.95
N GLU A 138 9.14 0.34 -1.72
CA GLU A 138 8.58 -0.96 -1.34
C GLU A 138 7.28 -1.27 -2.08
N ILE A 139 6.33 -0.32 -2.17
CA ILE A 139 5.08 -0.49 -2.92
C ILE A 139 5.37 -0.84 -4.38
N VAL A 140 6.31 -0.13 -5.03
CA VAL A 140 6.69 -0.40 -6.42
C VAL A 140 7.34 -1.77 -6.59
N ILE A 141 8.22 -2.18 -5.67
CA ILE A 141 8.89 -3.49 -5.70
C ILE A 141 7.85 -4.62 -5.58
N TYR A 142 6.91 -4.49 -4.66
CA TYR A 142 5.90 -5.52 -4.39
C TYR A 142 4.71 -5.50 -5.36
N ALA A 143 4.53 -4.45 -6.18
CA ALA A 143 3.43 -4.35 -7.14
C ALA A 143 3.38 -5.46 -8.21
N ASP A 144 4.33 -6.41 -8.20
CA ASP A 144 4.39 -7.63 -9.02
C ASP A 144 3.97 -7.32 -10.48
N LEU A 145 4.64 -6.30 -11.02
CA LEU A 145 4.53 -5.81 -12.40
C LEU A 145 5.27 -6.72 -13.40
N ALA A 146 6.19 -7.55 -12.91
CA ALA A 146 6.92 -8.51 -13.71
C ALA A 146 6.00 -9.67 -14.12
N LYS A 147 6.11 -10.14 -15.37
CA LYS A 147 5.40 -11.34 -15.83
C LYS A 147 5.84 -12.51 -14.97
N GLY A 148 4.95 -13.02 -14.11
CA GLY A 148 5.17 -14.27 -13.39
C GLY A 148 5.62 -15.37 -14.36
N LYS A 149 6.79 -15.96 -14.08
CA LYS A 149 7.18 -17.24 -14.65
C LYS A 149 6.19 -18.32 -14.18
#